data_AF-A0A8T6LVS1-F1
#
_entry.id   AF-A0A8T6LVS1-F1
#
_cell.length_a   1.000
_cell.length_b   1.000
_cell.length_c   1.000
_cell.angle_alpha   90.00
_cell.angle_beta   90.00
_cell.angle_gamma   90.00
#
_symmetry.space_group_name_H-M   'P 1'
#
loop_
_entity.id
_entity.type
_entity.pdbx_description
1 polymer ?
#
loop_
_entity_poly.entity_id
_entity_poly.type
_entity_poly.pdbx_seq_one_letter_code
_entity_poly.pdbx_strand_id
1 'polypeptide(L)' 'MNKKISNHYFTFGQNHVHKIGFSLKDCFVKVVAEDANKERHIFIESFAKHNLLSVNQWAFQYSEKNFDIKYFPLGLY' A
#
# COMPACT_ATOMS: atom_id res chain seq x y z
N MET A 1 -13.64 -12.92 -20.55
CA MET A 1 -12.37 -13.15 -19.80
C MET A 1 -12.70 -13.05 -18.31
N ASN A 2 -12.48 -14.11 -17.54
CA ASN A 2 -12.59 -14.03 -16.07
C ASN A 2 -11.48 -13.11 -15.56
N LYS A 3 -11.85 -12.00 -14.93
CA LYS A 3 -10.88 -11.11 -14.27
C LYS A 3 -10.34 -11.84 -13.04
N LYS A 4 -9.00 -11.90 -12.91
CA LYS A 4 -8.34 -12.59 -11.82
C LYS A 4 -8.12 -11.60 -10.67
N ILE A 5 -8.80 -11.83 -9.54
CA ILE A 5 -8.54 -11.09 -8.30
C ILE A 5 -7.09 -11.35 -7.87
N SER A 6 -6.35 -10.29 -7.58
CA SER A 6 -4.93 -10.35 -7.19
C SER A 6 -4.65 -9.46 -5.98
N ASN A 7 -3.66 -9.87 -5.18
CA ASN A 7 -3.16 -9.11 -4.04
C ASN A 7 -2.01 -8.19 -4.49
N HIS A 8 -2.10 -6.92 -4.13
CA HIS A 8 -1.09 -5.90 -4.36
C HIS A 8 -0.70 -5.27 -3.02
N TYR A 9 0.58 -5.07 -2.81
CA TYR A 9 1.12 -4.60 -1.54
C TYR A 9 1.77 -3.24 -1.76
N PHE A 10 1.36 -2.24 -0.98
CA PHE A 10 1.90 -0.90 -1.00
C PHE A 10 2.76 -0.69 0.23
N THR A 11 4.03 -0.33 0.04
CA THR A 11 4.99 -0.11 1.12
C THR A 11 5.45 1.34 1.13
N PHE A 12 5.87 1.78 2.31
CA PHE A 12 6.16 3.16 2.57
C PHE A 12 7.65 3.27 2.86
N GLY A 13 8.38 4.05 2.07
CA GLY A 13 9.79 4.33 2.36
C GLY A 13 9.96 5.08 3.69
N GLN A 14 11.20 5.31 4.12
CA GLN A 14 11.54 5.87 5.44
C GLN A 14 10.88 7.23 5.78
N ASN A 15 10.48 8.01 4.77
CA ASN A 15 9.96 9.37 4.93
C ASN A 15 8.43 9.46 5.04
N HIS A 16 7.71 8.34 5.01
CA HIS A 16 6.26 8.35 5.09
C HIS A 16 5.79 8.34 6.55
N VAL A 17 4.98 9.34 6.88
CA VAL A 17 4.43 9.55 8.22
C VAL A 17 2.92 9.60 8.10
N HIS A 18 2.26 8.86 8.97
CA HIS A 18 0.81 8.91 9.13
C HIS A 18 0.39 10.31 9.63
N LYS A 19 -0.84 10.74 9.34
CA LYS A 19 -1.35 12.05 9.80
C LYS A 19 -1.27 12.28 11.31
N ILE A 20 -1.25 11.21 12.11
CA ILE A 20 -1.14 11.27 13.58
C ILE A 20 0.30 11.19 14.09
N GLY A 21 1.29 11.21 13.19
CA GLY A 21 2.69 11.46 13.53
C GLY A 21 3.62 10.24 13.64
N PHE A 22 3.13 9.00 13.48
CA PHE A 22 4.00 7.82 13.50
C PHE A 22 4.49 7.44 12.09
N SER A 23 5.67 6.81 12.03
CA SER A 23 6.29 6.36 10.78
C SER A 23 5.61 5.09 10.24
N LEU A 24 5.39 5.05 8.93
CA LEU A 24 4.82 3.90 8.22
C LEU A 24 5.87 2.96 7.60
N LYS A 25 7.17 3.21 7.82
CA LYS A 25 8.28 2.53 7.12
C LYS A 25 8.28 1.01 7.28
N ASP A 26 7.76 0.52 8.40
CA ASP A 26 7.75 -0.89 8.79
C ASP A 26 6.35 -1.52 8.60
N CYS A 27 5.40 -0.76 8.01
CA CYS A 27 4.05 -1.20 7.68
C CYS A 27 3.88 -1.40 6.17
N PHE A 28 2.82 -2.10 5.77
CA PHE A 28 2.36 -2.17 4.39
C PHE A 28 0.83 -2.14 4.31
N VAL A 29 0.29 -1.79 3.16
CA VAL A 29 -1.15 -1.87 2.86
C VAL A 29 -1.39 -2.92 1.79
N LYS A 30 -2.30 -3.85 2.05
CA LYS A 30 -2.75 -4.83 1.07
C LYS A 30 -4.00 -4.32 0.36
N VAL A 31 -3.94 -4.25 -0.97
CA VAL A 31 -5.06 -3.96 -1.85
C VAL A 31 -5.42 -5.22 -2.63
N VAL A 32 -6.71 -5.54 -2.63
CA VAL A 32 -7.27 -6.64 -3.42
C VAL A 32 -8.00 -6.01 -4.60
N ALA A 33 -7.58 -6.33 -5.82
CA ALA A 33 -8.16 -5.76 -7.03
C ALA A 33 -8.33 -6.81 -8.13
N GLU A 34 -9.38 -6.67 -8.93
CA GLU A 34 -9.65 -7.47 -10.13
C GLU A 34 -8.94 -6.95 -11.38
N ASP A 35 -8.53 -5.68 -11.33
CA ASP A 35 -7.96 -4.94 -12.46
C ASP A 35 -6.65 -4.32 -11.99
N ALA A 36 -5.55 -4.76 -12.62
CA ALA A 36 -4.18 -4.29 -12.36
C ALA A 36 -3.94 -2.81 -12.72
N ASN A 37 -4.95 -2.11 -13.25
CA ASN A 37 -4.90 -0.67 -13.46
C ASN A 37 -5.62 0.12 -12.35
N LYS A 38 -6.27 -0.56 -11.39
CA LYS A 38 -7.11 0.08 -10.36
C LYS A 38 -6.54 -0.01 -8.95
N GLU A 39 -5.55 -0.86 -8.67
CA GLU A 39 -5.03 -1.02 -7.31
C GLU A 39 -4.47 0.29 -6.74
N ARG A 40 -3.80 1.10 -7.54
CA ARG A 40 -3.27 2.39 -7.09
C ARG A 40 -4.39 3.40 -6.82
N HIS A 41 -5.44 3.38 -7.64
CA HIS A 41 -6.60 4.22 -7.40
C HIS A 41 -7.30 3.81 -6.09
N ILE A 42 -7.53 2.52 -5.88
CA ILE A 42 -8.10 1.98 -4.64
C ILE A 42 -7.23 2.35 -3.44
N PHE A 43 -5.91 2.18 -3.53
CA PHE A 43 -4.97 2.59 -2.49
C PHE A 43 -5.11 4.09 -2.15
N ILE A 44 -5.18 4.96 -3.16
CA ILE A 44 -5.29 6.40 -2.95
C ILE A 44 -6.61 6.75 -2.27
N GLU A 45 -7.72 6.26 -2.82
CA GLU A 45 -9.07 6.59 -2.36
C GLU A 45 -9.35 6.01 -0.98
N SER A 46 -8.98 4.76 -0.72
CA SER A 46 -9.33 4.06 0.53
C SER A 46 -8.31 4.28 1.65
N PHE A 47 -7.03 4.51 1.33
CA PHE A 47 -5.98 4.64 2.33
C PHE A 47 -5.30 6.01 2.32
N ALA A 48 -4.69 6.43 1.21
CA ALA A 48 -3.79 7.58 1.21
C ALA A 48 -4.49 8.89 1.60
N LYS A 49 -5.69 9.15 1.05
CA LYS A 49 -6.51 10.33 1.36
C LYS A 49 -6.82 10.48 2.85
N HIS A 50 -7.02 9.36 3.54
CA HIS A 50 -7.43 9.34 4.93
C HIS A 50 -6.24 9.38 5.89
N ASN A 51 -5.14 8.71 5.54
CA ASN A 51 -4.07 8.37 6.48
C ASN A 51 -2.75 9.12 6.23
N LEU A 52 -2.49 9.62 5.02
CA LEU A 52 -1.24 10.30 4.66
C LEU A 52 -1.37 11.83 4.64
N LEU A 53 -0.29 12.53 4.95
CA LEU A 53 -0.24 14.00 4.89
C LEU A 53 -0.43 14.54 3.46
N SER A 54 -0.03 13.77 2.45
CA SER A 54 -0.27 14.08 1.05
C SER A 54 -0.59 12.80 0.28
N VAL A 55 -1.65 12.84 -0.53
CA VAL A 55 -2.12 11.72 -1.37
C VAL A 55 -1.11 11.31 -2.45
N ASN A 56 -0.23 12.24 -2.82
CA ASN A 56 0.78 12.04 -3.85
C ASN A 56 2.10 11.49 -3.29
N GLN A 57 2.14 11.16 -2.00
CA GLN A 57 3.31 10.50 -1.42
C GLN A 57 3.56 9.16 -2.12
N TRP A 58 4.82 8.96 -2.51
CA TRP A 58 5.25 7.81 -3.31
C TRP A 58 5.25 6.52 -2.48
N ALA A 59 4.23 5.69 -2.66
CA ALA A 59 4.24 4.30 -2.20
C ALA A 59 4.79 3.36 -3.29
N PHE A 60 5.67 2.44 -2.89
CA PHE A 60 6.14 1.35 -3.76
C PHE A 60 5.08 0.26 -3.83
N GLN A 61 4.84 -0.26 -5.02
CA GLN A 61 3.84 -1.28 -5.27
C GLN A 61 4.51 -2.60 -5.63
N TYR A 62 4.07 -3.68 -4.98
CA TYR A 62 4.56 -5.03 -5.20
C TYR A 62 3.40 -5.98 -5.50
N SER A 63 3.59 -6.86 -6.48
CA SER A 63 2.73 -8.05 -6.63
C SER A 63 3.05 -9.07 -5.54
N GLU A 64 2.13 -9.99 -5.25
CA GLU A 64 2.31 -11.06 -4.27
C GLU A 64 3.62 -11.86 -4.39
N LYS A 65 4.06 -12.20 -5.60
CA LYS A 65 5.32 -12.91 -5.83
C LYS A 65 6.60 -12.13 -5.44
N ASN A 66 6.50 -10.81 -5.31
CA ASN A 66 7.63 -9.90 -5.09
C ASN A 66 7.57 -9.24 -3.71
N PHE A 67 6.63 -9.66 -2.86
CA PHE A 67 6.43 -9.09 -1.54
C PHE A 67 6.84 -10.09 -0.46
N ASP A 68 7.64 -9.65 0.50
CA ASP A 68 8.06 -10.47 1.64
C ASP A 68 7.80 -9.70 2.93
N ILE A 69 6.88 -10.24 3.74
CA ILE A 69 6.40 -9.62 4.97
C ILE A 69 7.52 -9.46 6.01
N LYS A 70 8.60 -10.25 5.94
CA LYS A 70 9.69 -10.19 6.93
C LYS A 70 10.40 -8.83 6.98
N TYR A 71 10.31 -8.04 5.91
CA TYR A 71 10.88 -6.69 5.85
C TYR A 71 10.00 -5.61 6.49
N PHE A 72 8.79 -5.96 6.93
CA PHE A 72 7.80 -5.04 7.49
C PHE A 72 7.32 -5.54 8.86
N PRO A 73 8.13 -5.37 9.91
CA PRO A 73 7.87 -5.98 11.22
C PRO A 73 6.64 -5.43 11.95
N LEU A 74 6.12 -4.26 11.57
CA LEU A 74 4.84 -3.74 12.09
C LEU A 74 3.63 -4.28 11.32
N GLY A 75 3.85 -4.94 10.19
CA GLY A 75 2.83 -5.72 9.50
C GLY A 75 1.86 -4.90 8.65
N LEU A 76 0.67 -5.48 8.45
CA LEU A 76 -0.42 -4.84 7.71
C LEU A 76 -0.95 -3.66 8.53
N TYR A 77 -1.07 -2.50 7.88
CA TYR A 77 -1.78 -1.35 8.42
C TYR A 77 -3.30 -1.50 8.28
#